data_AF-A0A1Z9AGH6-F1
#
_entry.id   AF-A0A1Z9AGH6-F1
#
_cell.length_a   1.000
_cell.length_b   1.000
_cell.length_c   1.000
_cell.angle_alpha   90.00
_cell.angle_beta   90.00
_cell.angle_gamma   90.00
#
_symmetry.space_group_name_H-M   'P 1'
#
loop_
_entity.id
_entity.type
_entity.pdbx_description
1 polymer ?
#
loop_
_entity_poly.entity_id
_entity_poly.type
_entity_poly.pdbx_seq_one_letter_code
_entity_poly.pdbx_strand_id
1 'polypeptide(L)'
;MAKKKTKKEVPVIGGKFITNDELTSVKAAVEAVNRLQMQVGGIELQKHDLMHTMKMKTDVLEAVQKTLEEKYGDVSIDIVTGEMKDNAPNTEN
;
A
#
# COMPACT_ATOMS: atom_id res chain seq x y z
N MET A 1 26.13 34.58 -38.10
CA MET A 1 26.71 33.24 -38.39
C MET A 1 26.58 32.37 -37.14
N ALA A 2 25.74 31.33 -37.19
CA ALA A 2 25.38 30.49 -36.05
C ALA A 2 26.44 29.41 -35.77
N LYS A 3 26.93 29.33 -34.52
CA LYS A 3 27.87 28.28 -34.09
C LYS A 3 27.11 26.98 -33.79
N LYS A 4 27.43 25.95 -34.59
CA LYS A 4 26.88 24.58 -34.57
C LYS A 4 27.25 23.87 -33.26
N LYS A 5 26.25 23.31 -32.55
CA LYS A 5 26.45 22.50 -31.33
C LYS A 5 27.02 21.13 -31.69
N THR A 6 28.21 20.82 -31.19
CA THR A 6 28.90 19.54 -31.36
C THR A 6 28.24 18.47 -30.46
N LYS A 7 27.76 17.38 -31.04
CA LYS A 7 27.19 16.23 -30.31
C LYS A 7 28.32 15.52 -29.55
N LYS A 8 28.19 15.34 -28.24
CA LYS A 8 29.13 14.55 -27.42
C LYS A 8 29.02 13.08 -27.83
N GLU A 9 30.11 12.51 -28.31
CA GLU A 9 30.24 11.09 -28.63
C GLU A 9 30.32 10.27 -27.33
N VAL A 10 29.55 9.18 -27.27
CA VAL A 10 29.50 8.24 -26.14
C VAL A 10 30.72 7.31 -26.24
N PRO A 11 31.46 7.02 -25.14
CA PRO A 11 32.69 6.24 -25.20
C PRO A 11 32.43 4.79 -25.64
N VAL A 12 33.26 4.30 -26.56
CA VAL A 12 33.09 3.04 -27.29
C VAL A 12 33.85 1.92 -26.60
N ILE A 13 33.14 0.84 -26.25
CA ILE A 13 33.73 -0.48 -25.98
C ILE A 13 33.30 -1.43 -27.12
N GLY A 14 34.17 -1.62 -28.12
CA GLY A 14 34.13 -2.72 -29.11
C GLY A 14 32.95 -2.80 -30.11
N GLY A 15 32.26 -1.69 -30.39
CA GLY A 15 30.81 -1.66 -30.65
C GLY A 15 30.23 -2.03 -32.04
N LYS A 16 29.17 -2.84 -32.01
CA LYS A 16 28.00 -2.68 -32.90
C LYS A 16 26.98 -1.78 -32.19
N PHE A 17 26.48 -0.77 -32.88
CA PHE A 17 25.46 0.15 -32.34
C PHE A 17 24.08 -0.26 -32.85
N ILE A 18 23.08 -0.17 -31.98
CA ILE A 18 21.68 -0.12 -32.41
C ILE A 18 21.40 1.23 -33.06
N THR A 19 20.39 1.27 -33.93
CA THR A 19 19.92 2.49 -34.58
C THR A 19 19.33 3.47 -33.58
N ASN A 20 19.21 4.74 -33.96
CA ASN A 20 18.58 5.75 -33.11
C ASN A 20 17.10 5.43 -32.82
N ASP A 21 16.41 4.78 -33.76
CA ASP A 21 15.00 4.41 -33.62
C ASP A 21 14.83 3.26 -32.62
N GLU A 22 15.71 2.26 -32.68
CA GLU A 22 15.78 1.19 -31.68
C GLU A 22 16.13 1.74 -30.30
N LEU A 23 17.12 2.63 -30.21
CA LEU A 23 17.48 3.28 -28.94
C LEU A 23 16.33 4.10 -28.36
N THR A 24 15.58 4.81 -29.21
CA THR A 24 14.40 5.58 -28.80
C THR A 24 13.31 4.66 -28.26
N SER A 25 13.07 3.54 -28.94
CA SER A 25 12.09 2.52 -28.52
C SER A 25 12.45 1.92 -27.17
N VAL A 26 13.73 1.56 -26.96
CA VAL A 26 14.22 1.03 -25.69
C VAL A 26 14.05 2.04 -24.55
N LYS A 27 14.41 3.31 -24.78
CA LYS A 27 14.24 4.37 -23.77
C LYS A 27 12.79 4.55 -23.38
N ALA A 28 11.88 4.62 -24.35
CA ALA A 28 10.45 4.77 -24.08
C ALA A 28 9.89 3.60 -23.26
N ALA A 29 10.30 2.37 -23.57
CA ALA A 29 9.91 1.19 -22.82
C ALA A 29 10.44 1.23 -21.37
N VAL A 30 11.72 1.55 -21.17
CA VAL A 30 12.33 1.68 -19.83
C VAL A 30 11.62 2.75 -19.00
N GLU A 31 11.33 3.91 -19.59
CA GLU A 31 10.60 4.97 -18.90
C GLU A 31 9.17 4.55 -18.52
N ALA A 32 8.48 3.80 -19.38
CA ALA A 32 7.15 3.28 -19.08
C ALA A 32 7.19 2.30 -17.89
N VAL A 33 8.16 1.38 -17.87
CA VAL A 33 8.35 0.45 -16.75
C VAL A 33 8.67 1.21 -15.46
N ASN A 34 9.58 2.18 -15.50
CA ASN A 34 9.94 2.96 -14.31
C ASN A 34 8.74 3.74 -13.74
N ARG A 35 7.90 4.31 -14.62
CA ARG A 35 6.66 4.98 -14.18
C ARG A 35 5.72 4.03 -13.45
N LEU A 36 5.52 2.83 -13.98
CA LEU A 36 4.70 1.81 -13.34
C LEU A 36 5.30 1.37 -12.00
N GLN A 37 6.62 1.16 -11.94
CA GLN A 37 7.30 0.77 -10.70
C GLN A 37 7.14 1.84 -9.60
N MET A 38 7.23 3.13 -9.95
CA MET A 38 6.99 4.21 -8.99
C MET A 38 5.54 4.22 -8.49
N GLN A 39 4.56 3.99 -9.38
CA GLN A 39 3.15 3.90 -8.99
C GLN A 39 2.90 2.72 -8.05
N VAL A 40 3.47 1.55 -8.35
CA VAL A 40 3.40 0.36 -7.50
C VAL A 40 3.99 0.64 -6.13
N GLY A 41 5.20 1.22 -6.06
CA GLY A 41 5.82 1.58 -4.78
C GLY A 41 4.98 2.57 -3.96
N GLY A 42 4.34 3.55 -4.61
CA GLY A 42 3.42 4.48 -3.95
C GLY A 42 2.19 3.78 -3.36
N ILE A 43 1.59 2.86 -4.10
CA ILE A 43 0.44 2.06 -3.62
C ILE A 43 0.85 1.14 -2.47
N GLU A 44 2.05 0.56 -2.52
CA GLU A 44 2.55 -0.30 -1.45
C GLU A 44 2.73 0.46 -0.14
N LEU A 45 3.25 1.69 -0.20
CA LEU A 45 3.34 2.57 0.97
C LEU A 45 1.95 2.94 1.51
N GLN A 46 1.02 3.32 0.63
CA GLN A 46 -0.36 3.62 1.04
C GLN A 46 -1.03 2.42 1.72
N LYS A 47 -0.83 1.21 1.19
CA LYS A 47 -1.35 -0.03 1.78
C LYS A 47 -0.75 -0.25 3.16
N HIS A 48 0.55 -0.09 3.33
CA HIS A 48 1.22 -0.23 4.62
C HIS A 48 0.63 0.72 5.67
N ASP A 49 0.43 2.00 5.32
CA ASP A 49 -0.11 3.01 6.25
C ASP A 49 -1.56 2.69 6.66
N LEU A 50 -2.37 2.20 5.71
CA LEU A 50 -3.72 1.72 5.99
C LEU A 50 -3.71 0.49 6.91
N MET A 51 -2.81 -0.46 6.69
CA MET A 51 -2.68 -1.64 7.55
C MET A 51 -2.26 -1.26 8.98
N HIS A 52 -1.30 -0.35 9.12
CA HIS A 52 -0.89 0.15 10.43
C HIS A 52 -2.04 0.87 11.14
N THR A 53 -2.74 1.76 10.43
CA THR A 53 -3.91 2.47 10.95
C THR A 53 -5.01 1.49 11.37
N MET A 54 -5.29 0.48 10.56
CA MET A 54 -6.26 -0.57 10.87
C MET A 54 -5.92 -1.26 12.18
N LYS A 55 -4.66 -1.66 12.40
CA LYS A 55 -4.23 -2.27 13.67
C LYS A 55 -4.50 -1.36 14.86
N MET A 56 -4.12 -0.08 14.76
CA MET A 56 -4.39 0.88 15.84
C MET A 56 -5.89 1.01 16.16
N LYS A 57 -6.76 0.98 15.14
CA LYS A 57 -8.22 1.04 15.33
C LYS A 57 -8.78 -0.24 15.93
N THR A 58 -8.26 -1.41 15.54
CA THR A 58 -8.60 -2.69 16.15
C THR A 58 -8.23 -2.71 17.63
N ASP A 59 -7.04 -2.23 18.00
CA ASP A 59 -6.61 -2.18 19.40
C ASP A 59 -7.53 -1.28 20.25
N VAL A 60 -8.00 -0.17 19.70
CA VAL A 60 -8.99 0.70 20.36
C VAL A 60 -10.33 -0.03 20.52
N LEU A 61 -10.80 -0.77 19.52
CA LEU A 61 -12.04 -1.54 19.60
C LEU A 61 -11.95 -2.62 20.69
N GLU A 62 -10.86 -3.37 20.73
CA GLU A 62 -10.60 -4.39 21.76
C GLU A 62 -10.59 -3.78 23.16
N ALA A 63 -9.97 -2.60 23.33
CA ALA A 63 -9.96 -1.89 24.62
C ALA A 63 -11.38 -1.46 25.06
N VAL A 64 -12.21 -1.00 24.12
CA VAL A 64 -13.62 -0.66 24.40
C VAL A 64 -14.41 -1.92 24.78
N GLN A 65 -14.25 -3.02 24.05
CA GLN A 65 -14.90 -4.29 24.35
C GLN A 65 -14.55 -4.78 25.75
N LYS A 66 -13.26 -4.78 26.10
CA LYS A 66 -12.78 -5.16 27.43
C LYS A 66 -13.39 -4.28 28.54
N THR A 67 -13.47 -2.97 28.31
CA THR A 67 -14.09 -2.05 29.28
C THR A 67 -15.58 -2.37 29.51
N LEU A 68 -16.28 -2.81 28.46
CA LEU A 68 -17.68 -3.20 28.56
C LEU A 68 -17.84 -4.57 29.23
N GLU A 69 -16.98 -5.55 28.92
CA GLU A 69 -16.94 -6.84 29.58
C GLU A 69 -16.66 -6.70 31.09
N GLU A 70 -15.73 -5.83 31.48
CA GLU A 70 -15.45 -5.54 32.90
C GLU A 70 -16.66 -4.94 33.63
N LYS A 71 -17.52 -4.22 32.91
CA LYS A 71 -18.68 -3.52 33.49
C LYS A 71 -19.95 -4.38 33.51
N TYR A 72 -20.16 -5.19 32.48
CA TYR A 72 -21.42 -5.90 32.23
C TYR A 72 -21.28 -7.43 32.26
N GLY A 73 -20.06 -7.97 32.36
CA GLY A 73 -19.80 -9.40 32.26
C GLY A 73 -19.69 -9.87 30.80
N ASP A 74 -19.72 -11.18 30.60
CA ASP A 74 -19.70 -11.79 29.25
C ASP A 74 -21.06 -11.54 28.56
N VAL A 75 -21.12 -10.44 27.82
CA VAL A 75 -22.31 -10.00 27.08
C VAL A 75 -22.00 -9.76 25.60
N SER A 76 -22.89 -10.20 24.72
CA SER A 76 -22.87 -9.85 23.32
C SER A 76 -23.66 -8.55 23.08
N ILE A 77 -23.06 -7.59 22.38
CA ILE A 77 -23.68 -6.29 22.07
C ILE A 77 -23.99 -6.23 20.57
N ASP A 78 -25.25 -5.98 20.23
CA ASP A 78 -25.63 -5.65 18.86
C ASP A 78 -25.13 -4.23 18.50
N ILE A 79 -24.28 -4.11 17.48
CA ILE A 79 -23.67 -2.83 17.09
C ILE A 79 -24.64 -1.87 16.38
N VAL A 80 -25.81 -2.35 15.96
CA VAL A 80 -26.85 -1.58 15.27
C VAL A 80 -27.88 -1.06 16.27
N THR A 81 -28.33 -1.90 17.20
CA THR A 81 -29.40 -1.56 18.16
C THR A 81 -28.88 -1.22 19.55
N GLY A 82 -27.67 -1.67 19.92
CA GLY A 82 -27.11 -1.54 21.26
C GLY A 82 -27.68 -2.55 22.26
N GLU A 83 -28.51 -3.51 21.83
CA GLU A 83 -29.07 -4.53 22.72
C GLU A 83 -27.97 -5.47 23.25
N MET A 84 -28.01 -5.74 24.55
CA MET A 84 -27.11 -6.66 25.25
C MET A 84 -27.78 -8.00 25.47
N LYS A 85 -27.06 -9.10 25.21
CA LYS A 85 -27.46 -10.48 25.51
C LYS A 85 -26.41 -11.14 26.39
N ASP A 86 -26.82 -11.76 27.48
CA ASP A 86 -25.91 -12.57 28.30
C ASP A 86 -25.44 -13.79 27.51
N ASN A 87 -24.13 -14.00 27.49
CA ASN A 87 -23.52 -15.18 26.86
C ASN A 87 -23.33 -16.34 27.85
N ALA A 88 -23.77 -16.19 29.11
CA ALA A 88 -23.66 -17.25 30.10
C ALA A 88 -24.32 -18.54 29.59
N PRO A 89 -23.64 -19.71 29.64
CA PRO A 89 -24.27 -20.97 29.36
C PRO A 89 -25.40 -21.16 30.36
N ASN A 90 -26.64 -21.30 29.88
CA ASN A 90 -27.81 -21.48 30.71
C ASN A 90 -27.63 -22.74 31.57
N THR A 91 -27.13 -22.61 32.80
CA THR A 91 -27.11 -23.68 33.79
C THR A 91 -28.45 -23.70 34.50
N GLU A 92 -29.51 -24.02 33.77
CA GLU A 92 -30.78 -24.44 34.36
C GLU A 92 -30.98 -25.93 34.03
N ASN A 93 -30.58 -26.78 34.98
CA ASN A 93 -31.09 -28.15 35.16
C ASN A 93 -31.69 -28.24 36.56
#